data_AF-A0A6P8SVP1-F1
#
_entry.id   AF-A0A6P8SVP1-F1
#
_cell.length_a   1.000
_cell.length_b   1.000
_cell.length_c   1.000
_cell.angle_alpha   90.00
_cell.angle_beta   90.00
_cell.angle_gamma   90.00
#
_symmetry.space_group_name_H-M   'P 1'
#
loop_
_entity.id
_entity.type
_entity.pdbx_description
1 polymer ?
#
loop_
_entity_poly.entity_id
_entity_poly.type
_entity_poly.pdbx_seq_one_letter_code
_entity_poly.pdbx_strand_id
1 'polypeptide(L)'
;MVLVERLSLNDPPVDSGIQQQHELVALSTVILVGHAPLDNVMGDPDSRCHLVWLGKPSPGVGVDTVKANYLSKQTLDPREWTLSVEVFQAIVLQWFTQSDGYGEEQEGRDLQFVDFQIQQNGREHQTDAYRNKKLIIRRGKPFRMTLSMARGVYVDQLTFTAQTGPRKWNFPISQKEPGNVWGAVLRTSNSKTLDITFFTPTNAIIGLYSLSVQFSSEEEPVTLGKVILLFNPWHPGDAVFIEGEAERQEYVMNDYGIIFQGNLNYIQAFSWNYGQFEENIVDVCLSLLEHSFNFRGNPNADYSRRGDPAYVSRVISAMINSNDDNGVVEGKWDGEFTEGKKPTEWNGSVALLRQWQANGFKPVKYGQCWVFAGVLCTVMRCLGVPTRVVTNFESAHDGNGDLIIDQYFDKSGKHLKEESEDSIWNYHVWNECWMRRYDLSSFFNGWQVLDATPQELSDGIFCCGPTSVRAVKEKALKVKYDVPFVYAEVKATINSWVKTDDKKEKVNTNTTSVGRNISTKGVGANTRVDITNTYK
;
A
#
# COMPACT_ATOMS: atom_id res chain seq x y z
N MET A 1 -24.69 7.67 -31.84
CA MET A 1 -23.94 8.67 -31.05
C MET A 1 -22.55 8.11 -30.87
N VAL A 2 -21.55 8.75 -31.48
CA VAL A 2 -20.14 8.30 -31.51
C VAL A 2 -19.45 8.95 -30.32
N LEU A 3 -18.91 8.17 -29.38
CA LEU A 3 -18.02 8.68 -28.33
C LEU A 3 -16.59 8.39 -28.77
N VAL A 4 -15.93 9.41 -29.31
CA VAL A 4 -14.49 9.44 -29.56
C VAL A 4 -13.92 10.39 -28.51
N GLU A 5 -13.28 9.87 -27.47
CA GLU A 5 -12.46 10.71 -26.59
C GLU A 5 -11.08 10.86 -27.24
N ARG A 6 -10.89 11.99 -27.94
CA ARG A 6 -9.56 12.48 -28.31
C ARG A 6 -8.94 13.13 -27.08
N LEU A 7 -7.89 12.53 -26.51
CA LEU A 7 -6.97 13.23 -25.62
C LEU A 7 -6.20 14.26 -26.46
N SER A 8 -6.51 15.55 -26.28
CA SER A 8 -5.79 16.68 -26.86
C SER A 8 -4.61 17.06 -25.96
N LEU A 9 -3.38 16.78 -26.39
CA LEU A 9 -2.19 17.42 -25.86
C LEU A 9 -1.99 18.74 -26.64
N ASN A 10 -1.94 19.87 -25.92
CA ASN A 10 -1.59 21.17 -26.47
C ASN A 10 -0.07 21.26 -26.65
N ASP A 11 0.38 21.47 -27.88
CA ASP A 11 1.76 21.92 -28.20
C ASP A 11 1.88 23.45 -28.07
N PRO A 12 3.06 23.99 -27.69
CA PRO A 12 3.55 25.27 -28.20
C PRO A 12 4.58 25.06 -29.35
N PRO A 13 4.84 26.09 -30.17
CA PRO A 13 5.40 25.93 -31.51
C PRO A 13 6.91 25.67 -31.53
N VAL A 14 7.27 24.85 -32.51
CA VAL A 14 8.62 24.45 -32.95
C VAL A 14 9.44 25.65 -33.43
N ASP A 15 10.73 25.70 -33.09
CA ASP A 15 11.71 26.18 -34.06
C ASP A 15 13.08 25.46 -34.01
N SER A 16 13.51 25.05 -35.21
CA SER A 16 14.85 24.64 -35.65
C SER A 16 15.53 23.38 -35.08
N GLY A 17 15.54 22.31 -35.91
CA GLY A 17 16.80 21.71 -36.38
C GLY A 17 17.31 20.42 -35.71
N ILE A 18 17.24 19.33 -36.50
CA ILE A 18 18.10 18.12 -36.49
C ILE A 18 17.55 16.88 -35.74
N GLN A 19 17.06 15.94 -36.57
CA GLN A 19 17.09 14.46 -36.51
C GLN A 19 17.01 13.73 -35.16
N GLN A 20 15.91 13.00 -34.95
CA GLN A 20 15.95 11.58 -34.57
C GLN A 20 14.65 10.86 -34.94
N GLN A 21 14.78 9.67 -35.53
CA GLN A 21 13.69 8.80 -35.97
C GLN A 21 12.88 8.29 -34.78
N HIS A 22 11.55 8.42 -34.84
CA HIS A 22 10.62 7.65 -34.01
C HIS A 22 9.74 6.81 -34.95
N GLU A 23 9.86 5.48 -34.86
CA GLU A 23 8.90 4.54 -35.43
C GLU A 23 7.59 4.64 -34.66
N LEU A 24 6.52 5.03 -35.36
CA LEU A 24 5.15 5.04 -34.88
C LEU A 24 4.59 3.62 -34.90
N VAL A 25 4.35 3.04 -33.73
CA VAL A 25 3.54 1.82 -33.59
C VAL A 25 2.08 2.17 -33.89
N ALA A 26 1.55 1.65 -35.00
CA ALA A 26 0.15 1.84 -35.39
C ALA A 26 -0.77 0.94 -34.53
N LEU A 27 -1.51 1.55 -33.60
CA LEU A 27 -2.61 0.88 -32.89
C LEU A 27 -3.78 0.65 -33.87
N SER A 28 -4.13 -0.61 -34.09
CA SER A 28 -5.30 -1.01 -34.89
C SER A 28 -6.59 -0.64 -34.12
N THR A 29 -7.47 0.15 -34.73
CA THR A 29 -8.75 0.56 -34.13
C THR A 29 -9.88 -0.34 -34.63
N VAL A 30 -10.67 -0.91 -33.71
CA VAL A 30 -11.92 -1.62 -34.03
C VAL A 30 -13.10 -0.68 -33.77
N ILE A 31 -13.98 -0.46 -34.75
CA ILE A 31 -15.16 0.39 -34.63
C ILE A 31 -16.42 -0.49 -34.60
N LEU A 32 -17.23 -0.32 -33.55
CA LEU A 32 -18.56 -0.92 -33.41
C LEU A 32 -19.62 -0.04 -34.10
N VAL A 33 -20.40 -0.62 -35.02
CA VAL A 33 -21.58 0.03 -35.59
C VAL A 33 -22.81 -0.83 -35.26
N GLY A 34 -23.56 -0.41 -34.24
CA GLY A 34 -24.86 -1.00 -33.88
C GLY A 34 -26.01 -0.06 -34.25
N HIS A 35 -27.15 -0.63 -34.71
CA HIS A 35 -28.36 0.13 -35.07
C HIS A 35 -29.36 0.33 -33.91
N ALA A 36 -28.95 0.16 -32.64
CA ALA A 36 -29.81 0.40 -31.47
C ALA A 36 -29.00 0.83 -30.22
N PRO A 37 -29.61 1.53 -29.23
CA PRO A 37 -28.95 1.88 -27.97
C PRO A 37 -28.53 0.64 -27.16
N LEU A 38 -27.36 0.71 -26.50
CA LEU A 38 -26.70 -0.39 -25.78
C LEU A 38 -27.60 -1.14 -24.78
N ASP A 39 -28.57 -0.45 -24.18
CA ASP A 39 -29.42 -1.01 -23.13
C ASP A 39 -30.41 -2.08 -23.64
N ASN A 40 -30.69 -2.12 -24.95
CA ASN A 40 -31.60 -3.11 -25.55
C ASN A 40 -30.90 -4.38 -26.08
N VAL A 41 -29.56 -4.41 -26.11
CA VAL A 41 -28.79 -5.55 -26.65
C VAL A 41 -28.39 -6.54 -25.54
N MET A 42 -28.44 -6.13 -24.27
CA MET A 42 -27.96 -6.94 -23.13
C MET A 42 -28.94 -8.04 -22.65
N GLY A 43 -30.10 -8.20 -23.30
CA GLY A 43 -31.16 -9.13 -22.87
C GLY A 43 -31.60 -10.16 -23.91
N ASP A 44 -31.10 -10.13 -25.13
CA ASP A 44 -31.56 -11.01 -26.23
C ASP A 44 -30.40 -11.77 -26.89
N PRO A 45 -30.31 -13.11 -26.71
CA PRO A 45 -29.26 -13.95 -27.28
C PRO A 45 -29.26 -14.03 -28.82
N ASP A 46 -30.34 -13.59 -29.50
CA ASP A 46 -30.43 -13.57 -30.96
C ASP A 46 -29.95 -12.24 -31.60
N SER A 47 -29.47 -11.29 -30.79
CA SER A 47 -28.97 -10.00 -31.27
C SER A 47 -27.67 -10.13 -32.10
N ARG A 48 -27.64 -9.50 -33.28
CA ARG A 48 -26.48 -9.51 -34.20
C ARG A 48 -25.81 -8.12 -34.26
N CYS A 49 -24.48 -8.09 -34.16
CA CYS A 49 -23.68 -6.87 -34.34
C CYS A 49 -22.86 -6.94 -35.64
N HIS A 50 -22.72 -5.80 -36.33
CA HIS A 50 -21.87 -5.67 -37.53
C HIS A 50 -20.50 -5.09 -37.16
N LEU A 51 -19.43 -5.74 -37.63
CA LEU A 51 -18.06 -5.29 -37.44
C LEU A 51 -17.50 -4.77 -38.76
N VAL A 52 -16.91 -3.57 -38.76
CA VAL A 52 -16.20 -3.01 -39.91
C VAL A 52 -14.74 -2.81 -39.53
N TRP A 53 -13.84 -3.49 -40.26
CA TRP A 53 -12.40 -3.36 -40.07
C TRP A 53 -11.85 -2.21 -40.93
N LEU A 54 -11.25 -1.20 -40.32
CA LEU A 54 -10.59 -0.10 -41.02
C LEU A 54 -9.08 -0.10 -40.66
N GLY A 55 -8.29 -0.84 -41.42
CA GLY A 55 -6.82 -0.80 -41.34
C GLY A 55 -6.14 -1.86 -42.23
N LYS A 56 -4.98 -1.52 -42.80
CA LYS A 56 -4.08 -2.51 -43.42
C LYS A 56 -3.32 -3.25 -42.31
N PRO A 57 -3.20 -4.58 -42.35
CA PRO A 57 -2.42 -5.32 -41.37
C PRO A 57 -0.93 -5.02 -41.50
N SER A 58 -0.25 -4.86 -40.37
CA SER A 58 1.22 -4.86 -40.29
C SER A 58 1.76 -6.23 -40.73
N PRO A 59 2.95 -6.31 -41.34
CA PRO A 59 3.51 -7.59 -41.78
C PRO A 59 3.85 -8.44 -40.55
N GLY A 60 3.28 -9.64 -40.44
CA GLY A 60 3.65 -10.64 -39.42
C GLY A 60 2.49 -11.24 -38.63
N VAL A 61 1.33 -10.57 -38.55
CA VAL A 61 0.13 -11.15 -37.93
C VAL A 61 -0.55 -12.05 -38.96
N GLY A 62 -0.23 -13.34 -38.92
CA GLY A 62 -0.90 -14.35 -39.72
C GLY A 62 -2.40 -14.39 -39.41
N VAL A 63 -3.18 -13.76 -40.27
CA VAL A 63 -4.66 -13.86 -40.33
C VAL A 63 -5.14 -15.31 -40.51
N ASP A 64 -4.23 -16.25 -40.75
CA ASP A 64 -4.53 -17.65 -41.04
C ASP A 64 -4.69 -18.54 -39.79
N THR A 65 -4.22 -18.14 -38.60
CA THR A 65 -4.37 -18.96 -37.38
C THR A 65 -5.80 -18.88 -36.81
N VAL A 66 -6.49 -17.75 -36.98
CA VAL A 66 -7.90 -17.60 -36.61
C VAL A 66 -8.82 -18.26 -37.66
N LYS A 67 -8.41 -18.30 -38.93
CA LYS A 67 -9.15 -19.02 -39.99
C LYS A 67 -9.25 -20.53 -39.76
N ALA A 68 -8.23 -21.14 -39.15
CA ALA A 68 -8.11 -22.60 -39.11
C ALA A 68 -9.02 -23.29 -38.08
N ASN A 69 -9.44 -22.61 -37.00
CA ASN A 69 -10.16 -23.29 -35.91
C ASN A 69 -11.70 -23.28 -36.01
N TYR A 70 -12.31 -22.61 -37.00
CA TYR A 70 -13.78 -22.58 -37.12
C TYR A 70 -14.37 -22.65 -38.54
N LEU A 71 -13.55 -22.66 -39.60
CA LEU A 71 -14.04 -22.84 -40.97
C LEU A 71 -14.20 -24.32 -41.33
N SER A 72 -15.18 -24.98 -40.70
CA SER A 72 -15.88 -26.08 -41.36
C SER A 72 -17.36 -25.68 -41.44
N LYS A 73 -17.81 -25.35 -42.66
CA LYS A 73 -19.17 -24.96 -43.05
C LYS A 73 -19.54 -23.48 -42.86
N GLN A 74 -19.13 -22.64 -43.81
CA GLN A 74 -20.03 -21.85 -44.67
C GLN A 74 -19.21 -20.82 -45.48
N THR A 75 -19.52 -20.71 -46.77
CA THR A 75 -18.97 -19.73 -47.71
C THR A 75 -19.64 -18.38 -47.48
N LEU A 76 -18.94 -17.42 -46.85
CA LEU A 76 -19.40 -16.03 -46.74
C LEU A 76 -18.25 -15.03 -46.97
N ASP A 77 -18.63 -13.84 -47.46
CA ASP A 77 -17.81 -12.73 -47.98
C ASP A 77 -16.78 -12.21 -46.94
N PRO A 78 -15.50 -11.97 -47.32
CA PRO A 78 -14.42 -11.56 -46.42
C PRO A 78 -14.56 -10.21 -45.71
N ARG A 79 -15.68 -9.48 -45.83
CA ARG A 79 -15.86 -8.13 -45.25
C ARG A 79 -16.92 -7.99 -44.17
N GLU A 80 -17.71 -9.02 -43.87
CA GLU A 80 -18.76 -8.93 -42.85
C GLU A 80 -18.74 -10.15 -41.93
N TRP A 81 -18.51 -9.90 -40.64
CA TRP A 81 -18.54 -10.91 -39.59
C TRP A 81 -19.80 -10.71 -38.76
N THR A 82 -20.60 -11.76 -38.58
CA THR A 82 -21.66 -11.80 -37.57
C THR A 82 -21.29 -12.86 -36.53
N LEU A 83 -21.00 -12.41 -35.32
CA LEU A 83 -20.71 -13.25 -34.15
C LEU A 83 -21.88 -13.09 -33.16
N SER A 84 -22.23 -14.16 -32.44
CA SER A 84 -23.13 -14.03 -31.28
C SER A 84 -22.41 -13.27 -30.16
N VAL A 85 -23.18 -12.58 -29.31
CA VAL A 85 -22.65 -11.78 -28.20
C VAL A 85 -21.80 -12.64 -27.25
N GLU A 86 -22.18 -13.90 -27.02
CA GLU A 86 -21.43 -14.83 -26.18
C GLU A 86 -20.07 -15.22 -26.77
N VAL A 87 -20.00 -15.45 -28.09
CA VAL A 87 -18.74 -15.78 -28.77
C VAL A 87 -17.84 -14.53 -28.84
N PHE A 88 -18.42 -13.34 -29.02
CA PHE A 88 -17.70 -12.08 -28.91
C PHE A 88 -17.12 -11.86 -27.51
N GLN A 89 -17.90 -12.09 -26.45
CA GLN A 89 -17.43 -12.03 -25.08
C GLN A 89 -16.29 -13.00 -24.83
N ALA A 90 -16.39 -14.24 -25.32
CA ALA A 90 -15.32 -15.24 -25.18
C ALA A 90 -14.03 -14.83 -25.90
N ILE A 91 -14.12 -14.31 -27.15
CA ILE A 91 -12.96 -13.86 -27.92
C ILE A 91 -12.32 -12.62 -27.28
N VAL A 92 -13.13 -11.66 -26.84
CA VAL A 92 -12.65 -10.45 -26.17
C VAL A 92 -12.04 -10.79 -24.82
N LEU A 93 -12.65 -11.67 -24.02
CA LEU A 93 -12.04 -12.17 -22.78
C LEU A 93 -10.71 -12.86 -23.08
N GLN A 94 -10.66 -13.73 -24.09
CA GLN A 94 -9.45 -14.47 -24.46
C GLN A 94 -8.34 -13.54 -24.95
N TRP A 95 -8.69 -12.49 -25.72
CA TRP A 95 -7.75 -11.49 -26.21
C TRP A 95 -7.25 -10.58 -25.08
N PHE A 96 -8.12 -10.16 -24.15
CA PHE A 96 -7.70 -9.42 -22.96
C PHE A 96 -6.85 -10.28 -22.01
N THR A 97 -7.18 -11.57 -21.83
CA THR A 97 -6.34 -12.48 -21.03
C THR A 97 -4.98 -12.75 -21.68
N GLN A 98 -4.87 -12.63 -23.01
CA GLN A 98 -3.57 -12.70 -23.71
C GLN A 98 -2.82 -11.37 -23.68
N SER A 99 -3.52 -10.22 -23.67
CA SER A 99 -2.91 -8.89 -23.60
C SER A 99 -2.57 -8.43 -22.18
N ASP A 100 -3.11 -9.07 -21.14
CA ASP A 100 -2.78 -8.82 -19.74
C ASP A 100 -1.40 -9.42 -19.34
N GLY A 101 -0.78 -10.20 -20.23
CA GLY A 101 0.62 -10.58 -20.11
C GLY A 101 1.52 -9.49 -20.68
N TYR A 102 2.19 -8.75 -19.81
CA TYR A 102 3.33 -7.92 -20.19
C TYR A 102 4.49 -8.81 -20.67
N GLY A 103 4.48 -9.18 -21.95
CA GLY A 103 5.62 -9.80 -22.62
C GLY A 103 5.88 -9.08 -23.94
N GLU A 104 7.04 -8.41 -24.05
CA GLU A 104 7.58 -8.02 -25.36
C GLU A 104 8.00 -9.31 -26.09
N GLU A 105 7.51 -9.54 -27.31
CA GLU A 105 8.03 -10.59 -28.17
C GLU A 105 9.52 -10.29 -28.46
N GLN A 106 10.43 -11.09 -27.91
CA GLN A 106 11.86 -10.96 -28.18
C GLN A 106 12.24 -11.91 -29.31
N GLU A 107 12.18 -11.42 -30.56
CA GLU A 107 12.65 -12.18 -31.72
C GLU A 107 14.11 -12.61 -31.54
N GLY A 108 14.37 -13.92 -31.70
CA GLY A 108 15.71 -14.50 -31.63
C GLY A 108 16.16 -15.07 -30.28
N ARG A 109 15.40 -14.88 -29.19
CA ARG A 109 15.71 -15.47 -27.87
C ARG A 109 14.94 -16.76 -27.58
N ASP A 110 15.51 -17.60 -26.72
CA ASP A 110 14.86 -18.85 -26.33
C ASP A 110 13.55 -18.60 -25.53
N LEU A 111 13.48 -17.53 -24.74
CA LEU A 111 12.25 -17.08 -24.06
C LEU A 111 11.42 -16.18 -24.97
N GLN A 112 10.15 -16.54 -25.20
CA GLN A 112 9.23 -15.82 -26.07
C GLN A 112 8.20 -15.01 -25.28
N PHE A 113 7.69 -15.55 -24.18
CA PHE A 113 6.64 -14.90 -23.39
C PHE A 113 6.66 -15.34 -21.92
N VAL A 114 6.29 -14.43 -21.02
CA VAL A 114 6.18 -14.65 -19.58
C VAL A 114 4.77 -14.32 -19.13
N ASP A 115 4.06 -15.32 -18.62
CA ASP A 115 2.76 -15.13 -17.97
C ASP A 115 2.93 -15.18 -16.45
N PHE A 116 2.70 -14.05 -15.79
CA PHE A 116 2.69 -13.93 -14.33
C PHE A 116 1.40 -14.44 -13.67
N GLN A 117 0.43 -14.94 -14.45
CA GLN A 117 -0.86 -15.44 -13.98
C GLN A 117 -1.53 -14.46 -12.99
N ILE A 118 -1.52 -13.16 -13.34
CA ILE A 118 -1.80 -12.05 -12.41
C ILE A 118 -3.15 -12.22 -11.71
N GLN A 119 -4.21 -12.56 -12.45
CA GLN A 119 -5.55 -12.70 -11.87
C GLN A 119 -5.63 -13.86 -10.86
N GLN A 120 -5.05 -15.02 -11.20
CA GLN A 120 -5.09 -16.18 -10.31
C GLN A 120 -4.25 -15.94 -9.06
N ASN A 121 -3.00 -15.51 -9.23
CA ASN A 121 -2.12 -15.19 -8.11
C ASN A 121 -2.73 -14.08 -7.24
N GLY A 122 -3.33 -13.05 -7.85
CA GLY A 122 -3.99 -11.97 -7.12
C GLY A 122 -5.08 -12.47 -6.16
N ARG A 123 -5.99 -13.33 -6.64
CA ARG A 123 -7.04 -13.92 -5.81
C ARG A 123 -6.47 -14.81 -4.70
N GLU A 124 -5.49 -15.64 -5.04
CA GLU A 124 -4.86 -16.52 -4.06
C GLU A 124 -4.14 -15.68 -2.98
N HIS A 125 -3.45 -14.60 -3.35
CA HIS A 125 -2.69 -13.76 -2.42
C HIS A 125 -3.50 -12.66 -1.73
N GLN A 126 -4.81 -12.54 -1.98
CA GLN A 126 -5.64 -11.45 -1.44
C GLN A 126 -5.09 -10.08 -1.86
N THR A 127 -4.77 -9.95 -3.15
CA THR A 127 -4.15 -8.78 -3.78
C THR A 127 -4.81 -8.40 -5.12
N ASP A 128 -5.93 -9.04 -5.47
CA ASP A 128 -6.74 -8.73 -6.66
C ASP A 128 -7.47 -7.38 -6.58
N ALA A 129 -7.65 -6.83 -5.38
CA ALA A 129 -8.20 -5.50 -5.19
C ALA A 129 -7.27 -4.38 -5.69
N TYR A 130 -5.94 -4.60 -5.69
CA TYR A 130 -4.97 -3.56 -6.06
C TYR A 130 -5.07 -3.23 -7.55
N ARG A 131 -5.31 -1.95 -7.88
CA ARG A 131 -5.27 -1.45 -9.25
C ARG A 131 -3.83 -1.24 -9.68
N ASN A 132 -3.17 -2.31 -10.12
CA ASN A 132 -1.80 -2.28 -10.62
C ASN A 132 -1.60 -3.27 -11.77
N LYS A 133 -0.70 -2.92 -12.68
CA LYS A 133 -0.30 -3.76 -13.82
C LYS A 133 0.76 -4.81 -13.45
N LYS A 134 1.51 -4.59 -12.37
CA LYS A 134 2.52 -5.52 -11.88
C LYS A 134 1.86 -6.61 -11.03
N LEU A 135 2.42 -7.81 -11.04
CA LEU A 135 2.01 -8.84 -10.09
C LEU A 135 2.30 -8.37 -8.65
N ILE A 136 1.27 -8.39 -7.80
CA ILE A 136 1.39 -8.11 -6.36
C ILE A 136 1.10 -9.39 -5.60
N ILE A 137 2.02 -9.79 -4.74
CA ILE A 137 1.94 -11.01 -3.92
C ILE A 137 2.37 -10.73 -2.49
N ARG A 138 2.09 -11.68 -1.61
CA ARG A 138 2.45 -11.64 -0.18
C ARG A 138 3.48 -12.72 0.13
N ARG A 139 4.50 -12.34 0.91
CA ARG A 139 5.63 -13.23 1.27
C ARG A 139 5.18 -14.51 1.99
N GLY A 140 5.97 -15.57 1.89
CA GLY A 140 5.65 -16.86 2.51
C GLY A 140 4.58 -17.67 1.78
N LYS A 141 3.86 -17.09 0.81
CA LYS A 141 2.90 -17.80 -0.02
C LYS A 141 3.49 -18.07 -1.41
N PRO A 142 3.37 -19.30 -1.96
CA PRO A 142 3.86 -19.59 -3.30
C PRO A 142 3.01 -18.91 -4.39
N PHE A 143 3.64 -18.54 -5.51
CA PHE A 143 2.97 -17.97 -6.68
C PHE A 143 3.38 -18.69 -7.96
N ARG A 144 2.56 -18.59 -9.01
CA ARG A 144 2.74 -19.32 -10.27
C ARG A 144 3.18 -18.41 -11.40
N MET A 145 3.93 -18.95 -12.35
CA MET A 145 4.33 -18.28 -13.57
C MET A 145 4.50 -19.32 -14.68
N THR A 146 4.11 -18.96 -15.89
CA THR A 146 4.33 -19.78 -17.08
C THR A 146 5.34 -19.11 -18.00
N LEU A 147 6.38 -19.84 -18.39
CA LEU A 147 7.36 -19.40 -19.37
C LEU A 147 7.08 -20.10 -20.70
N SER A 148 6.94 -19.32 -21.77
CA SER A 148 6.81 -19.84 -23.13
C SER A 148 8.13 -19.67 -23.88
N MET A 149 8.62 -20.76 -24.44
CA MET A 149 9.93 -20.88 -25.08
C MET A 149 9.78 -21.10 -26.60
N ALA A 150 10.72 -20.59 -27.38
CA ALA A 150 10.78 -20.82 -28.83
C ALA A 150 11.03 -22.31 -29.16
N ARG A 151 11.85 -22.95 -28.33
CA ARG A 151 12.30 -24.35 -28.44
C ARG A 151 12.32 -25.00 -27.06
N GLY A 152 12.41 -26.33 -27.02
CA GLY A 152 12.60 -27.05 -25.77
C GLY A 152 13.90 -26.64 -25.07
N VAL A 153 13.85 -26.53 -23.74
CA VAL A 153 14.97 -26.07 -22.90
C VAL A 153 15.36 -27.17 -21.92
N TYR A 154 16.65 -27.31 -21.65
CA TYR A 154 17.15 -28.18 -20.59
C TYR A 154 16.83 -27.56 -19.22
N VAL A 155 15.69 -27.97 -18.66
CA VAL A 155 15.11 -27.34 -17.47
C VAL A 155 16.01 -27.50 -16.24
N ASP A 156 16.73 -28.61 -16.10
CA ASP A 156 17.55 -28.94 -14.92
C ASP A 156 18.74 -27.99 -14.67
N GLN A 157 19.00 -27.02 -15.57
CA GLN A 157 20.07 -26.03 -15.44
C GLN A 157 19.56 -24.60 -15.20
N LEU A 158 18.26 -24.39 -15.09
CA LEU A 158 17.70 -23.04 -14.88
C LEU A 158 18.02 -22.53 -13.47
N THR A 159 18.65 -21.37 -13.41
CA THR A 159 18.86 -20.63 -12.15
C THR A 159 18.12 -19.31 -12.22
N PHE A 160 17.24 -19.09 -11.26
CA PHE A 160 16.48 -17.85 -11.12
C PHE A 160 17.19 -16.90 -10.18
N THR A 161 17.06 -15.60 -10.46
CA THR A 161 17.51 -14.53 -9.57
C THR A 161 16.31 -13.67 -9.19
N ALA A 162 16.10 -13.49 -7.88
CA ALA A 162 15.23 -12.44 -7.37
C ALA A 162 16.12 -11.31 -6.84
N GLN A 163 15.82 -10.06 -7.22
CA GLN A 163 16.57 -8.89 -6.79
C GLN A 163 15.65 -7.79 -6.28
N THR A 164 15.93 -7.23 -5.10
CA THR A 164 15.32 -5.98 -4.62
C THR A 164 16.39 -5.04 -4.10
N GLY A 165 16.42 -3.82 -4.63
CA GLY A 165 17.53 -2.89 -4.41
C GLY A 165 18.90 -3.55 -4.61
N PRO A 166 19.80 -3.49 -3.61
CA PRO A 166 21.14 -4.09 -3.68
C PRO A 166 21.18 -5.59 -3.34
N ARG A 167 20.05 -6.20 -2.95
CA ARG A 167 19.97 -7.59 -2.49
C ARG A 167 19.56 -8.52 -3.63
N LYS A 168 20.29 -9.64 -3.78
CA LYS A 168 20.07 -10.67 -4.80
C LYS A 168 19.98 -12.05 -4.14
N TRP A 169 19.07 -12.89 -4.61
CA TRP A 169 18.95 -14.30 -4.23
C TRP A 169 18.92 -15.15 -5.49
N ASN A 170 19.92 -16.02 -5.62
CA ASN A 170 19.99 -16.99 -6.71
C ASN A 170 19.47 -18.34 -6.21
N PHE A 171 18.60 -18.99 -6.98
CA PHE A 171 18.03 -20.28 -6.62
C PHE A 171 17.79 -21.12 -7.88
N PRO A 172 18.26 -22.38 -7.91
CA PRO A 172 18.02 -23.26 -9.04
C PRO A 172 16.56 -23.72 -9.06
N ILE A 173 16.10 -24.17 -10.23
CA ILE A 173 14.85 -24.93 -10.29
C ILE A 173 15.01 -26.29 -9.62
N SER A 174 13.94 -26.76 -8.97
CA SER A 174 13.92 -27.98 -8.18
C SER A 174 12.65 -28.80 -8.49
N GLN A 175 12.66 -30.08 -8.10
CA GLN A 175 11.46 -30.94 -8.07
C GLN A 175 10.80 -30.99 -6.68
N LYS A 176 11.49 -30.48 -5.66
CA LYS A 176 11.02 -30.47 -4.27
C LYS A 176 10.77 -29.03 -3.82
N GLU A 177 9.69 -28.85 -3.08
CA GLU A 177 9.35 -27.57 -2.48
C GLU A 177 10.45 -27.15 -1.50
N PRO A 178 10.92 -25.90 -1.61
CA PRO A 178 11.86 -25.36 -0.65
C PRO A 178 11.17 -25.19 0.71
N GLY A 179 11.96 -25.15 1.79
CA GLY A 179 11.47 -24.70 3.09
C GLY A 179 11.22 -23.18 3.09
N ASN A 180 11.50 -22.53 4.21
CA ASN A 180 11.33 -21.07 4.35
C ASN A 180 12.46 -20.28 3.67
N VAL A 181 12.66 -20.46 2.36
CA VAL A 181 13.69 -19.81 1.53
C VAL A 181 13.14 -19.51 0.14
N TRP A 182 13.87 -18.70 -0.64
CA TRP A 182 13.57 -18.53 -2.07
C TRP A 182 13.77 -19.84 -2.82
N GLY A 183 12.89 -20.15 -3.77
CA GLY A 183 13.05 -21.30 -4.64
C GLY A 183 12.03 -21.35 -5.77
N ALA A 184 12.27 -22.24 -6.72
CA ALA A 184 11.40 -22.48 -7.86
C ALA A 184 11.20 -23.99 -8.04
N VAL A 185 9.96 -24.41 -8.29
CA VAL A 185 9.60 -25.81 -8.54
C VAL A 185 8.91 -25.93 -9.88
N LEU A 186 9.43 -26.79 -10.74
CA LEU A 186 8.76 -27.16 -11.98
C LEU A 186 7.53 -28.00 -11.65
N ARG A 187 6.34 -27.59 -12.10
CA ARG A 187 5.10 -28.35 -11.90
C ARG A 187 4.76 -29.18 -13.12
N THR A 188 4.71 -28.51 -14.27
CA THR A 188 4.42 -29.12 -15.55
C THR A 188 5.35 -28.53 -16.59
N SER A 189 5.81 -29.39 -17.50
CA SER A 189 6.52 -28.97 -18.70
C SER A 189 5.89 -29.64 -19.90
N ASN A 190 5.77 -28.89 -20.98
CA ASN A 190 5.58 -29.45 -22.31
C ASN A 190 6.75 -28.99 -23.20
N SER A 191 6.69 -29.27 -24.50
CA SER A 191 7.80 -29.00 -25.42
C SER A 191 8.18 -27.52 -25.54
N LYS A 192 7.29 -26.59 -25.17
CA LYS A 192 7.50 -25.15 -25.31
C LYS A 192 7.07 -24.32 -24.10
N THR A 193 6.41 -24.88 -23.09
CA THR A 193 5.98 -24.13 -21.91
C THR A 193 6.42 -24.80 -20.62
N LEU A 194 6.81 -23.97 -19.66
CA LEU A 194 7.23 -24.37 -18.33
C LEU A 194 6.31 -23.69 -17.31
N ASP A 195 5.56 -24.48 -16.55
CA ASP A 195 4.76 -23.97 -15.43
C ASP A 195 5.55 -24.13 -14.14
N ILE A 196 5.84 -23.00 -13.52
CA ILE A 196 6.77 -22.92 -12.38
C ILE A 196 6.03 -22.32 -11.20
N THR A 197 6.18 -22.95 -10.04
CA THR A 197 5.78 -22.36 -8.76
C THR A 197 7.00 -21.78 -8.07
N PHE A 198 6.94 -20.50 -7.75
CA PHE A 198 7.96 -19.76 -7.01
C PHE A 198 7.59 -19.65 -5.54
N PHE A 199 8.60 -19.66 -4.67
CA PHE A 199 8.46 -19.63 -3.22
C PHE A 199 9.28 -18.47 -2.66
N THR A 200 8.75 -17.83 -1.62
CA THR A 200 9.40 -16.74 -0.90
C THR A 200 9.40 -17.04 0.60
N PRO A 201 10.44 -16.65 1.35
CA PRO A 201 10.43 -16.86 2.80
C PRO A 201 9.46 -15.91 3.51
N THR A 202 8.92 -16.30 4.66
CA THR A 202 7.99 -15.51 5.48
C THR A 202 8.61 -14.25 6.09
N ASN A 203 9.94 -14.14 6.07
CA ASN A 203 10.69 -12.96 6.50
C ASN A 203 11.35 -12.23 5.31
N ALA A 204 10.92 -12.52 4.07
CA ALA A 204 11.42 -11.81 2.89
C ALA A 204 11.25 -10.30 3.06
N ILE A 205 12.19 -9.55 2.49
CA ILE A 205 12.12 -8.11 2.38
C ILE A 205 10.89 -7.74 1.55
N ILE A 206 10.10 -6.78 2.00
CA ILE A 206 9.00 -6.25 1.19
C ILE A 206 9.53 -5.22 0.17
N GLY A 207 8.85 -5.09 -0.96
CA GLY A 207 9.19 -4.11 -1.99
C GLY A 207 9.08 -4.63 -3.41
N LEU A 208 9.61 -3.85 -4.35
CA LEU A 208 9.68 -4.20 -5.76
C LEU A 208 10.86 -5.14 -6.01
N TYR A 209 10.56 -6.29 -6.61
CA TYR A 209 11.53 -7.28 -7.03
C TYR A 209 11.63 -7.32 -8.55
N SER A 210 12.85 -7.45 -9.08
CA SER A 210 13.11 -7.90 -10.44
C SER A 210 13.37 -9.41 -10.41
N LEU A 211 12.70 -10.15 -11.27
CA LEU A 211 12.95 -11.58 -11.48
C LEU A 211 13.67 -11.77 -12.81
N SER A 212 14.69 -12.62 -12.82
CA SER A 212 15.40 -13.04 -14.01
C SER A 212 15.77 -14.51 -13.95
N VAL A 213 16.13 -15.08 -15.09
CA VAL A 213 16.54 -16.49 -15.24
C VAL A 213 17.79 -16.57 -16.10
N GLN A 214 18.73 -17.40 -15.69
CA GLN A 214 19.88 -17.77 -16.51
C GLN A 214 19.54 -19.01 -17.32
N PHE A 215 19.53 -18.87 -18.65
CA PHE A 215 19.49 -19.99 -19.58
C PHE A 215 20.92 -20.41 -19.95
N SER A 216 21.13 -21.70 -20.22
CA SER A 216 22.44 -22.22 -20.66
C SER A 216 22.84 -21.72 -22.05
N SER A 217 21.87 -21.29 -22.85
CA SER A 217 22.03 -20.78 -24.22
C SER A 217 22.29 -19.27 -24.28
N GLU A 218 22.12 -18.55 -23.17
CA GLU A 218 22.25 -17.10 -23.10
C GLU A 218 23.50 -16.75 -22.25
N GLU A 219 24.26 -15.72 -22.66
CA GLU A 219 25.43 -15.27 -21.88
C GLU A 219 25.03 -14.54 -20.59
N GLU A 220 23.92 -13.80 -20.65
CA GLU A 220 23.42 -12.95 -19.55
C GLU A 220 22.03 -13.40 -19.08
N PRO A 221 21.67 -13.14 -17.80
CA PRO A 221 20.35 -13.45 -17.28
C PRO A 221 19.23 -12.70 -18.03
N VAL A 222 18.21 -13.43 -18.47
CA VAL A 222 17.04 -12.86 -19.12
C VAL A 222 16.05 -12.37 -18.06
N THR A 223 15.62 -11.11 -18.15
CA THR A 223 14.63 -10.53 -17.23
C THR A 223 13.25 -11.08 -17.52
N LEU A 224 12.60 -11.63 -16.50
CA LEU A 224 11.23 -12.15 -16.57
C LEU A 224 10.20 -11.04 -16.32
N GLY A 225 10.53 -10.09 -15.45
CA GLY A 225 9.67 -8.95 -15.14
C GLY A 225 9.78 -8.54 -13.68
N LYS A 226 8.82 -7.75 -13.20
CA LYS A 226 8.82 -7.19 -11.85
C LYS A 226 7.61 -7.64 -11.04
N VAL A 227 7.84 -7.90 -9.75
CA VAL A 227 6.85 -8.37 -8.79
C VAL A 227 6.91 -7.51 -7.53
N ILE A 228 5.77 -7.09 -6.99
CA ILE A 228 5.69 -6.42 -5.69
C ILE A 228 5.43 -7.48 -4.62
N LEU A 229 6.31 -7.54 -3.61
CA LEU A 229 6.19 -8.46 -2.48
C LEU A 229 5.80 -7.68 -1.22
N LEU A 230 4.68 -8.06 -0.60
CA LEU A 230 4.11 -7.42 0.60
C LEU A 230 4.16 -8.33 1.82
N PHE A 231 3.84 -7.77 2.99
CA PHE A 231 3.61 -8.55 4.22
C PHE A 231 2.39 -9.47 4.09
N ASN A 232 2.39 -10.59 4.83
CA ASN A 232 1.36 -11.62 4.72
C ASN A 232 0.60 -11.89 6.04
N PRO A 233 -0.52 -11.20 6.29
CA PRO A 233 -1.30 -11.42 7.49
C PRO A 233 -2.12 -12.71 7.48
N TRP A 234 -2.15 -13.46 6.37
CA TRP A 234 -2.79 -14.78 6.26
C TRP A 234 -1.83 -15.94 6.56
N HIS A 235 -0.50 -15.70 6.65
CA HIS A 235 0.47 -16.78 6.83
C HIS A 235 0.93 -16.89 8.30
N PRO A 236 0.70 -18.00 9.02
CA PRO A 236 1.04 -18.15 10.45
C PRO A 236 2.51 -17.92 10.82
N GLY A 237 3.42 -18.18 9.87
CA GLY A 237 4.84 -17.92 10.00
C GLY A 237 5.27 -16.47 9.78
N ASP A 238 4.37 -15.58 9.34
CA ASP A 238 4.66 -14.15 9.19
C ASP A 238 4.50 -13.43 10.55
N ALA A 239 5.29 -12.38 10.76
CA ALA A 239 5.22 -11.52 11.92
C ALA A 239 3.90 -10.75 12.04
N VAL A 240 3.21 -10.48 10.91
CA VAL A 240 1.94 -9.72 10.90
C VAL A 240 0.70 -10.61 10.87
N PHE A 241 0.85 -11.91 11.11
CA PHE A 241 -0.27 -12.85 11.13
C PHE A 241 -1.29 -12.50 12.20
N ILE A 242 -2.56 -12.37 11.78
CA ILE A 242 -3.72 -12.28 12.66
C ILE A 242 -4.66 -13.44 12.31
N GLU A 243 -5.14 -14.19 13.30
CA GLU A 243 -5.84 -15.46 13.08
C GLU A 243 -7.27 -15.28 12.53
N GLY A 244 -7.99 -14.25 13.01
CA GLY A 244 -9.37 -14.00 12.63
C GLY A 244 -9.51 -13.42 11.22
N GLU A 245 -10.38 -14.03 10.42
CA GLU A 245 -10.64 -13.58 9.04
C GLU A 245 -11.35 -12.23 8.99
N ALA A 246 -12.32 -12.00 9.87
CA ALA A 246 -13.04 -10.73 9.93
C ALA A 246 -12.08 -9.55 10.24
N GLU A 247 -11.10 -9.79 11.11
CA GLU A 247 -10.05 -8.84 11.44
C GLU A 247 -9.09 -8.60 10.27
N ARG A 248 -8.72 -9.63 9.50
CA ARG A 248 -7.94 -9.43 8.26
C ARG A 248 -8.71 -8.58 7.25
N GLN A 249 -9.99 -8.87 7.09
CA GLN A 249 -10.84 -8.09 6.20
C GLN A 249 -10.96 -6.63 6.66
N GLU A 250 -11.16 -6.38 7.96
CA GLU A 250 -11.27 -5.01 8.48
C GLU A 250 -9.93 -4.25 8.47
N TYR A 251 -8.85 -4.88 8.90
CA TYR A 251 -7.59 -4.19 9.19
C TYR A 251 -6.60 -4.21 8.03
N VAL A 252 -6.93 -4.88 6.92
CA VAL A 252 -6.10 -4.93 5.70
C VAL A 252 -6.94 -4.61 4.46
N MET A 253 -8.07 -5.29 4.29
CA MET A 253 -8.87 -5.21 3.04
C MET A 253 -9.91 -4.10 3.02
N ASN A 254 -10.34 -3.57 4.16
CA ASN A 254 -11.29 -2.47 4.18
C ASN A 254 -10.55 -1.17 3.83
N ASP A 255 -10.92 -0.52 2.73
CA ASP A 255 -10.33 0.72 2.25
C ASP A 255 -11.09 1.97 2.69
N TYR A 256 -12.08 1.79 3.57
CA TYR A 256 -12.87 2.84 4.17
C TYR A 256 -12.92 2.71 5.69
N GLY A 257 -12.77 3.83 6.38
CA GLY A 257 -12.65 3.90 7.83
C GLY A 257 -13.62 4.88 8.48
N ILE A 258 -13.66 4.80 9.81
CA ILE A 258 -14.30 5.76 10.69
C ILE A 258 -13.25 6.25 11.67
N ILE A 259 -13.12 7.57 11.78
CA ILE A 259 -12.27 8.23 12.77
C ILE A 259 -13.18 8.97 13.76
N PHE A 260 -12.86 8.86 15.04
CA PHE A 260 -13.61 9.52 16.10
C PHE A 260 -12.95 10.85 16.47
N GLN A 261 -13.76 11.86 16.75
CA GLN A 261 -13.31 13.21 17.13
C GLN A 261 -14.33 13.87 18.07
N GLY A 262 -14.13 15.15 18.38
CA GLY A 262 -15.04 15.94 19.20
C GLY A 262 -14.49 16.13 20.61
N ASN A 263 -15.29 15.83 21.62
CA ASN A 263 -14.86 15.85 23.02
C ASN A 263 -15.56 14.74 23.82
N LEU A 264 -15.19 14.58 25.09
CA LEU A 264 -15.75 13.53 25.95
C LEU A 264 -17.27 13.51 26.08
N ASN A 265 -17.90 14.69 26.02
CA ASN A 265 -19.35 14.81 26.16
C ASN A 265 -20.09 14.53 24.85
N TYR A 266 -19.41 14.67 23.71
CA TYR A 266 -19.99 14.48 22.39
C TYR A 266 -18.95 13.92 21.41
N ILE A 267 -18.86 12.59 21.38
CA ILE A 267 -17.99 11.86 20.45
C ILE A 267 -18.68 11.80 19.09
N GLN A 268 -18.02 12.35 18.08
CA GLN A 268 -18.46 12.31 16.69
C GLN A 268 -17.65 11.28 15.90
N ALA A 269 -18.28 10.70 14.89
CA ALA A 269 -17.66 9.83 13.92
C ALA A 269 -17.66 10.53 12.57
N PHE A 270 -16.55 10.44 11.83
CA PHE A 270 -16.51 10.84 10.43
C PHE A 270 -15.78 9.80 9.61
N SER A 271 -16.10 9.79 8.33
CA SER A 271 -15.60 8.83 7.38
C SER A 271 -14.24 9.22 6.83
N TRP A 272 -13.40 8.23 6.56
CA TRP A 272 -12.12 8.42 5.89
C TRP A 272 -11.92 7.39 4.79
N ASN A 273 -11.68 7.86 3.56
CA ASN A 273 -11.28 6.99 2.45
C ASN A 273 -9.77 6.69 2.55
N TYR A 274 -9.41 5.50 3.02
CA TYR A 274 -8.02 5.07 3.01
C TYR A 274 -7.54 4.84 1.58
N GLY A 275 -8.31 4.13 0.77
CA GLY A 275 -8.07 3.93 -0.67
C GLY A 275 -6.74 3.27 -1.00
N GLN A 276 -6.25 2.34 -0.17
CA GLN A 276 -4.95 1.68 -0.36
C GLN A 276 -4.82 0.89 -1.67
N PHE A 277 -5.95 0.54 -2.30
CA PHE A 277 -5.99 -0.22 -3.55
C PHE A 277 -6.19 0.65 -4.81
N GLU A 278 -6.34 1.96 -4.62
CA GLU A 278 -6.45 2.88 -5.74
C GLU A 278 -5.19 2.87 -6.61
N GLU A 279 -5.37 3.23 -7.88
CA GLU A 279 -4.29 3.16 -8.87
C GLU A 279 -3.04 3.93 -8.39
N ASN A 280 -1.88 3.28 -8.55
CA ASN A 280 -0.55 3.81 -8.22
C ASN A 280 -0.28 4.04 -6.72
N ILE A 281 -1.24 3.79 -5.80
CA ILE A 281 -1.03 4.00 -4.36
C ILE A 281 0.03 3.06 -3.79
N VAL A 282 0.06 1.79 -4.20
CA VAL A 282 1.09 0.85 -3.73
C VAL A 282 2.51 1.26 -4.12
N ASP A 283 2.68 1.79 -5.33
CA ASP A 283 3.98 2.29 -5.79
C ASP A 283 4.40 3.52 -4.96
N VAL A 284 3.47 4.45 -4.69
CA VAL A 284 3.72 5.60 -3.79
C VAL A 284 4.11 5.13 -2.39
N CYS A 285 3.37 4.18 -1.81
CA CYS A 285 3.66 3.64 -0.48
C CYS A 285 5.06 3.02 -0.40
N LEU A 286 5.52 2.34 -1.46
CA LEU A 286 6.88 1.82 -1.53
C LEU A 286 7.92 2.93 -1.68
N SER A 287 7.61 4.00 -2.43
CA SER A 287 8.48 5.16 -2.55
C SER A 287 8.74 5.89 -1.23
N LEU A 288 7.82 5.86 -0.25
CA LEU A 288 8.07 6.42 1.08
C LEU A 288 9.34 5.81 1.71
N LEU A 289 9.53 4.50 1.60
CA LEU A 289 10.71 3.82 2.14
C LEU A 289 12.00 4.30 1.47
N GLU A 290 11.95 4.60 0.17
CA GLU A 290 13.08 5.09 -0.63
C GLU A 290 13.38 6.59 -0.41
N HIS A 291 12.47 7.33 0.22
CA HIS A 291 12.66 8.75 0.53
C HIS A 291 12.98 9.01 2.01
N SER A 292 13.04 7.95 2.82
CA SER A 292 13.36 8.04 4.25
C SER A 292 14.80 8.44 4.54
N PHE A 293 15.01 9.05 5.72
CA PHE A 293 16.34 9.33 6.26
C PHE A 293 17.20 8.07 6.28
N ASN A 294 16.60 6.95 6.70
CA ASN A 294 17.29 5.67 6.81
C ASN A 294 17.82 5.18 5.46
N PHE A 295 17.01 5.30 4.40
CA PHE A 295 17.44 4.96 3.06
C PHE A 295 18.53 5.90 2.55
N ARG A 296 18.35 7.22 2.68
CA ARG A 296 19.34 8.23 2.25
C ARG A 296 20.68 8.05 2.96
N GLY A 297 20.66 7.72 4.25
CA GLY A 297 21.86 7.50 5.06
C GLY A 297 22.59 6.19 4.71
N ASN A 298 21.86 5.07 4.59
CA ASN A 298 22.46 3.79 4.20
C ASN A 298 21.45 2.85 3.52
N PRO A 299 21.38 2.86 2.17
CA PRO A 299 20.46 2.03 1.41
C PRO A 299 20.59 0.52 1.70
N ASN A 300 21.82 0.02 1.89
CA ASN A 300 22.08 -1.40 2.12
C ASN A 300 21.54 -1.89 3.47
N ALA A 301 21.66 -1.05 4.50
CA ALA A 301 21.20 -1.33 5.86
C ALA A 301 19.67 -1.15 5.99
N ASP A 302 19.10 -0.20 5.25
CA ASP A 302 17.66 -0.02 5.15
C ASP A 302 17.00 -1.25 4.49
N TYR A 303 17.44 -1.63 3.28
CA TYR A 303 16.92 -2.80 2.57
C TYR A 303 17.00 -4.09 3.41
N SER A 304 18.07 -4.31 4.19
CA SER A 304 18.17 -5.53 5.02
C SER A 304 17.14 -5.62 6.14
N ARG A 305 16.55 -4.49 6.56
CA ARG A 305 15.61 -4.42 7.67
C ARG A 305 14.16 -4.32 7.22
N ARG A 306 13.89 -4.11 5.92
CA ARG A 306 12.54 -4.08 5.33
C ARG A 306 11.78 -5.42 5.40
N GLY A 307 12.41 -6.50 5.88
CA GLY A 307 11.72 -7.74 6.24
C GLY A 307 11.06 -7.71 7.63
N ASP A 308 11.38 -6.73 8.46
CA ASP A 308 10.83 -6.58 9.81
C ASP A 308 9.70 -5.53 9.83
N PRO A 309 8.46 -5.89 10.18
CA PRO A 309 7.37 -4.93 10.26
C PRO A 309 7.62 -3.86 11.33
N ALA A 310 8.38 -4.14 12.40
CA ALA A 310 8.66 -3.14 13.42
C ALA A 310 9.57 -2.02 12.87
N TYR A 311 10.57 -2.38 12.08
CA TYR A 311 11.41 -1.43 11.37
C TYR A 311 10.61 -0.59 10.35
N VAL A 312 9.85 -1.26 9.47
CA VAL A 312 9.02 -0.57 8.46
C VAL A 312 8.04 0.39 9.12
N SER A 313 7.39 -0.04 10.21
CA SER A 313 6.48 0.79 11.01
C SER A 313 7.12 2.09 11.48
N ARG A 314 8.33 2.01 12.05
CA ARG A 314 9.05 3.18 12.56
C ARG A 314 9.43 4.13 11.43
N VAL A 315 9.96 3.60 10.31
CA VAL A 315 10.31 4.41 9.13
C VAL A 315 9.07 5.13 8.58
N ILE A 316 7.94 4.42 8.44
CA ILE A 316 6.72 5.03 7.92
C ILE A 316 6.16 6.06 8.90
N SER A 317 6.20 5.85 10.23
CA SER A 317 5.74 6.86 11.18
C SER A 317 6.45 8.21 11.03
N ALA A 318 7.76 8.19 10.73
CA ALA A 318 8.55 9.38 10.40
C ALA A 318 8.17 9.98 9.04
N MET A 319 8.09 9.13 8.00
CA MET A 319 7.83 9.57 6.63
C MET A 319 6.46 10.19 6.37
N ILE A 320 5.52 10.02 7.29
CA ILE A 320 4.17 10.58 7.14
C ILE A 320 4.16 12.08 7.48
N ASN A 321 5.00 12.55 8.41
CA ASN A 321 5.18 13.97 8.67
C ASN A 321 6.39 14.55 7.92
N SER A 322 6.42 15.87 7.76
CA SER A 322 7.42 16.54 6.93
C SER A 322 8.67 17.01 7.68
N ASN A 323 8.71 16.88 9.01
CA ASN A 323 9.62 17.65 9.86
C ASN A 323 11.10 17.41 9.55
N ASP A 324 11.48 16.16 9.26
CA ASP A 324 12.88 15.78 9.04
C ASP A 324 13.17 15.34 7.60
N ASP A 325 12.24 14.62 6.97
CA ASP A 325 12.51 13.85 5.74
C ASP A 325 11.89 14.39 4.44
N ASN A 326 11.23 15.56 4.49
CA ASN A 326 10.26 15.97 3.46
C ASN A 326 9.16 14.90 3.25
N GLY A 327 8.69 14.31 4.35
CA GLY A 327 7.60 13.34 4.33
C GLY A 327 6.26 13.91 3.85
N VAL A 328 5.22 13.10 3.95
CA VAL A 328 3.98 13.30 3.16
C VAL A 328 3.24 14.58 3.53
N VAL A 329 3.04 14.86 4.82
CA VAL A 329 2.12 15.89 5.29
C VAL A 329 2.83 16.92 6.16
N GLU A 330 2.56 18.20 5.91
CA GLU A 330 3.02 19.30 6.76
C GLU A 330 1.97 19.65 7.82
N GLY A 331 2.36 19.64 9.09
CA GLY A 331 1.47 19.90 10.22
C GLY A 331 1.18 21.38 10.45
N LYS A 332 -0.09 21.73 10.73
CA LYS A 332 -0.46 23.08 11.16
C LYS A 332 -1.72 23.07 12.04
N TRP A 333 -1.63 23.67 13.23
CA TRP A 333 -2.67 23.65 14.25
C TRP A 333 -3.36 24.99 14.50
N ASP A 334 -2.77 26.09 14.04
CA ASP A 334 -3.26 27.45 14.26
C ASP A 334 -3.02 28.37 13.06
N GLY A 335 -3.50 29.61 13.19
CA GLY A 335 -3.39 30.65 12.17
C GLY A 335 -4.20 30.36 10.90
N GLU A 336 -3.86 31.10 9.84
CA GLU A 336 -4.52 31.00 8.54
C GLU A 336 -3.88 29.91 7.67
N PHE A 337 -4.70 29.14 6.96
CA PHE A 337 -4.26 28.02 6.09
C PHE A 337 -4.08 28.45 4.62
N THR A 338 -3.72 29.70 4.35
CA THR A 338 -3.74 30.30 3.00
C THR A 338 -2.84 29.64 1.96
N GLU A 339 -1.77 28.98 2.37
CA GLU A 339 -0.82 28.31 1.47
C GLU A 339 -1.17 26.84 1.18
N GLY A 340 -2.27 26.34 1.72
CA GLY A 340 -2.64 24.94 1.61
C GLY A 340 -4.12 24.70 1.85
N LYS A 341 -4.45 23.43 2.07
CA LYS A 341 -5.81 23.00 2.38
C LYS A 341 -6.03 22.95 3.89
N LYS A 342 -7.21 23.34 4.38
CA LYS A 342 -7.53 23.22 5.81
C LYS A 342 -7.55 21.72 6.18
N PRO A 343 -6.96 21.31 7.31
CA PRO A 343 -6.94 19.90 7.71
C PRO A 343 -8.31 19.22 7.74
N THR A 344 -9.37 19.97 8.08
CA THR A 344 -10.76 19.49 8.16
C THR A 344 -11.43 19.26 6.80
N GLU A 345 -10.83 19.71 5.70
CA GLU A 345 -11.37 19.52 4.35
C GLU A 345 -10.88 18.22 3.70
N TRP A 346 -9.95 17.50 4.33
CA TRP A 346 -9.53 16.18 3.90
C TRP A 346 -10.54 15.12 4.30
N ASN A 347 -10.84 14.20 3.38
CA ASN A 347 -11.76 13.08 3.58
C ASN A 347 -11.13 11.74 3.21
N GLY A 348 -9.81 11.71 2.98
CA GLY A 348 -9.10 10.51 2.56
C GLY A 348 -7.62 10.73 2.25
N SER A 349 -6.88 9.63 2.18
CA SER A 349 -5.41 9.61 2.04
C SER A 349 -4.92 9.68 0.60
N VAL A 350 -5.74 9.21 -0.36
CA VAL A 350 -5.36 9.05 -1.77
C VAL A 350 -4.87 10.36 -2.39
N ALA A 351 -5.58 11.46 -2.12
CA ALA A 351 -5.22 12.78 -2.65
C ALA A 351 -3.88 13.28 -2.07
N LEU A 352 -3.65 13.09 -0.77
CA LEU A 352 -2.40 13.47 -0.10
C LEU A 352 -1.20 12.71 -0.68
N LEU A 353 -1.31 11.38 -0.82
CA LEU A 353 -0.24 10.53 -1.36
C LEU A 353 0.07 10.86 -2.82
N ARG A 354 -0.95 11.06 -3.66
CA ARG A 354 -0.77 11.43 -5.07
C ARG A 354 -0.16 12.82 -5.22
N GLN A 355 -0.60 13.80 -4.42
CA GLN A 355 -0.05 15.15 -4.44
C GLN A 355 1.42 15.16 -4.00
N TRP A 356 1.76 14.42 -2.95
CA TRP A 356 3.15 14.28 -2.50
C TRP A 356 4.05 13.76 -3.62
N GLN A 357 3.65 12.67 -4.29
CA GLN A 357 4.41 12.13 -5.44
C GLN A 357 4.47 13.12 -6.61
N ALA A 358 3.32 13.70 -7.01
CA ALA A 358 3.23 14.61 -8.16
C ALA A 358 4.05 15.90 -7.97
N ASN A 359 4.21 16.35 -6.73
CA ASN A 359 4.99 17.54 -6.40
C ASN A 359 6.50 17.26 -6.22
N GLY A 360 6.97 16.11 -6.67
CA GLY A 360 8.38 15.71 -6.55
C GLY A 360 8.76 15.40 -5.10
N PHE A 361 7.86 14.72 -4.36
CA PHE A 361 8.05 14.30 -2.97
C PHE A 361 8.21 15.48 -1.99
N LYS A 362 7.48 16.57 -2.26
CA LYS A 362 7.38 17.72 -1.36
C LYS A 362 6.16 17.60 -0.45
N PRO A 363 6.24 18.05 0.82
CA PRO A 363 5.14 17.97 1.78
C PRO A 363 3.83 18.58 1.28
N VAL A 364 2.71 17.94 1.62
CA VAL A 364 1.38 18.42 1.32
C VAL A 364 0.83 19.20 2.52
N LYS A 365 0.45 20.45 2.26
CA LYS A 365 -0.08 21.40 3.25
C LYS A 365 -1.62 21.33 3.31
N TYR A 366 -2.28 21.17 4.46
CA TYR A 366 -1.78 20.86 5.80
C TYR A 366 -2.53 19.68 6.41
N GLY A 367 -1.99 19.11 7.49
CA GLY A 367 -2.63 18.07 8.28
C GLY A 367 -2.61 18.33 9.78
N GLN A 368 -3.45 17.57 10.49
CA GLN A 368 -3.47 17.41 11.95
C GLN A 368 -3.52 15.92 12.29
N CYS A 369 -3.53 15.55 13.57
CA CYS A 369 -3.36 14.16 14.04
C CYS A 369 -4.20 13.12 13.27
N TRP A 370 -5.49 13.36 13.03
CA TRP A 370 -6.34 12.42 12.29
C TRP A 370 -5.96 12.28 10.80
N VAL A 371 -5.41 13.34 10.19
CA VAL A 371 -4.91 13.31 8.81
C VAL A 371 -3.65 12.44 8.76
N PHE A 372 -2.69 12.67 9.66
CA PHE A 372 -1.49 11.84 9.78
C PHE A 372 -1.87 10.38 10.01
N ALA A 373 -2.77 10.11 10.96
CA ALA A 373 -3.21 8.75 11.27
C ALA A 373 -3.96 8.07 10.10
N GLY A 374 -4.75 8.86 9.35
CA GLY A 374 -5.43 8.39 8.15
C GLY A 374 -4.46 7.95 7.06
N VAL A 375 -3.44 8.76 6.78
CA VAL A 375 -2.40 8.43 5.78
C VAL A 375 -1.54 7.26 6.25
N LEU A 376 -1.11 7.26 7.52
CA LEU A 376 -0.34 6.16 8.10
C LEU A 376 -1.10 4.83 8.00
N CYS A 377 -2.41 4.83 8.31
CA CYS A 377 -3.26 3.65 8.16
C CYS A 377 -3.28 3.15 6.71
N THR A 378 -3.48 4.05 5.74
CA THR A 378 -3.46 3.69 4.31
C THR A 378 -2.15 3.01 3.93
N VAL A 379 -1.01 3.61 4.29
CA VAL A 379 0.31 3.07 3.91
C VAL A 379 0.54 1.70 4.55
N MET A 380 0.27 1.55 5.84
CA MET A 380 0.50 0.29 6.54
C MET A 380 -0.42 -0.84 6.02
N ARG A 381 -1.70 -0.56 5.78
CA ARG A 381 -2.63 -1.50 5.13
C ARG A 381 -2.19 -1.86 3.73
N CYS A 382 -1.76 -0.87 2.94
CA CYS A 382 -1.24 -1.06 1.59
C CYS A 382 -0.04 -2.01 1.56
N LEU A 383 0.86 -1.91 2.55
CA LEU A 383 2.03 -2.78 2.67
C LEU A 383 1.71 -4.16 3.25
N GLY A 384 0.47 -4.41 3.67
CA GLY A 384 -0.01 -5.68 4.22
C GLY A 384 0.15 -5.83 5.74
N VAL A 385 0.38 -4.74 6.47
CA VAL A 385 0.38 -4.74 7.94
C VAL A 385 -1.05 -4.44 8.42
N PRO A 386 -1.68 -5.31 9.24
CA PRO A 386 -3.00 -5.01 9.77
C PRO A 386 -2.95 -3.79 10.69
N THR A 387 -3.74 -2.76 10.36
CA THR A 387 -3.68 -1.46 11.04
C THR A 387 -5.07 -0.89 11.30
N ARG A 388 -5.27 -0.26 12.46
CA ARG A 388 -6.48 0.49 12.82
C ARG A 388 -6.13 1.88 13.34
N VAL A 389 -7.03 2.84 13.12
CA VAL A 389 -6.93 4.19 13.68
C VAL A 389 -7.55 4.20 15.09
N VAL A 390 -6.90 4.89 16.02
CA VAL A 390 -7.32 4.99 17.42
C VAL A 390 -7.41 6.46 17.82
N THR A 391 -8.51 6.83 18.46
CA THR A 391 -8.71 8.16 19.05
C THR A 391 -8.65 8.05 20.57
N ASN A 392 -7.83 8.88 21.20
CA ASN A 392 -7.78 9.07 22.64
C ASN A 392 -8.36 10.44 23.02
N PHE A 393 -9.29 10.51 23.97
CA PHE A 393 -9.84 11.79 24.44
C PHE A 393 -9.17 12.22 25.74
N GLU A 394 -9.06 13.54 25.96
CA GLU A 394 -8.22 14.11 27.04
C GLU A 394 -6.79 13.55 26.95
N SER A 395 -6.20 13.62 25.76
CA SER A 395 -4.85 13.09 25.52
C SER A 395 -3.83 14.07 26.07
N ALA A 396 -2.97 13.60 26.96
CA ALA A 396 -1.90 14.42 27.49
C ALA A 396 -0.73 14.48 26.50
N HIS A 397 -0.05 15.63 26.45
CA HIS A 397 1.26 15.77 25.86
C HIS A 397 2.18 16.26 26.97
N ASP A 398 3.03 15.36 27.45
CA ASP A 398 4.03 15.58 28.50
C ASP A 398 5.34 15.99 27.82
N GLY A 399 5.70 17.26 27.92
CA GLY A 399 6.86 17.82 27.22
C GLY A 399 8.18 17.57 27.93
N ASN A 400 8.16 17.19 29.21
CA ASN A 400 9.38 17.01 30.02
C ASN A 400 9.67 15.52 30.36
N GLY A 401 8.71 14.63 30.12
CA GLY A 401 8.84 13.18 30.27
C GLY A 401 8.74 12.66 31.71
N ASP A 402 8.21 13.43 32.66
CA ASP A 402 8.08 13.04 34.06
C ASP A 402 6.74 12.36 34.42
N LEU A 403 5.86 12.19 33.42
CA LEU A 403 4.50 11.62 33.49
C LEU A 403 3.48 12.49 34.27
N ILE A 404 3.82 13.76 34.48
CA ILE A 404 3.01 14.76 35.17
C ILE A 404 2.73 15.90 34.19
N ILE A 405 1.47 16.31 34.12
CA ILE A 405 1.04 17.49 33.36
C ILE A 405 0.80 18.63 34.34
N ASP A 406 1.61 19.67 34.26
CA ASP A 406 1.43 20.86 35.08
C ASP A 406 0.59 21.91 34.35
N GLN A 407 -0.57 22.26 34.93
CA GLN A 407 -1.43 23.34 34.45
C GLN A 407 -1.40 24.52 35.40
N TYR A 408 -1.23 25.72 34.86
CA TYR A 408 -1.08 26.95 35.63
C TYR A 408 -2.26 27.89 35.43
N PHE A 409 -2.80 28.43 36.52
CA PHE A 409 -3.92 29.35 36.48
C PHE A 409 -3.60 30.61 37.27
N ASP A 410 -4.10 31.76 36.83
CA ASP A 410 -4.08 32.97 37.64
C ASP A 410 -5.18 32.96 38.73
N LYS A 411 -5.22 34.00 39.57
CA LYS A 411 -6.24 34.13 40.63
C LYS A 411 -7.68 34.21 40.12
N SER A 412 -7.88 34.56 38.84
CA SER A 412 -9.20 34.61 38.20
C SER A 412 -9.64 33.27 37.61
N GLY A 413 -8.75 32.26 37.61
CA GLY A 413 -8.98 30.96 36.99
C GLY A 413 -8.66 30.92 35.50
N LYS A 414 -8.01 31.96 34.94
CA LYS A 414 -7.55 31.96 33.55
C LYS A 414 -6.34 31.03 33.43
N HIS A 415 -6.36 30.12 32.46
CA HIS A 415 -5.24 29.25 32.13
C HIS A 415 -4.09 30.06 31.54
N LEU A 416 -2.91 29.95 32.17
CA LEU A 416 -1.63 30.51 31.74
C LEU A 416 -0.87 29.43 30.95
N LYS A 417 -1.16 29.32 29.65
CA LYS A 417 -0.64 28.25 28.80
C LYS A 417 0.87 28.39 28.56
N GLU A 418 1.37 29.60 28.62
CA GLU A 418 2.78 29.96 28.43
C GLU A 418 3.71 29.51 29.58
N GLU A 419 3.15 29.01 30.69
CA GLU A 419 3.89 28.58 31.89
C GLU A 419 4.31 27.11 31.85
N SER A 420 3.81 26.33 30.90
CA SER A 420 4.17 24.92 30.70
C SER A 420 4.26 24.60 29.21
N GLU A 421 5.14 23.67 28.85
CA GLU A 421 5.13 23.04 27.53
C GLU A 421 4.09 21.91 27.47
N ASP A 422 3.59 21.47 28.63
CA ASP A 422 2.58 20.42 28.71
C ASP A 422 1.21 20.89 28.20
N SER A 423 0.46 19.96 27.61
CA SER A 423 -0.89 20.26 27.16
C SER A 423 -1.84 19.07 27.30
N ILE A 424 -3.15 19.37 27.37
CA ILE A 424 -4.22 18.37 27.27
C ILE A 424 -5.00 18.67 26.00
N TRP A 425 -5.00 17.73 25.07
CA TRP A 425 -5.73 17.80 23.82
C TRP A 425 -7.13 17.23 24.03
N ASN A 426 -8.16 17.89 23.50
CA ASN A 426 -9.53 17.39 23.55
C ASN A 426 -9.62 15.95 23.05
N TYR A 427 -8.90 15.67 21.97
CA TYR A 427 -8.60 14.34 21.49
C TYR A 427 -7.30 14.35 20.69
N HIS A 428 -6.69 13.17 20.59
CA HIS A 428 -5.55 12.89 19.74
C HIS A 428 -5.75 11.56 19.02
N VAL A 429 -5.18 11.42 17.84
CA VAL A 429 -5.43 10.28 16.94
C VAL A 429 -4.10 9.69 16.48
N TRP A 430 -3.93 8.39 16.68
CA TRP A 430 -2.77 7.60 16.23
C TRP A 430 -3.22 6.28 15.59
N ASN A 431 -2.27 5.38 15.33
CA ASN A 431 -2.52 4.07 14.74
C ASN A 431 -2.08 2.94 15.67
N GLU A 432 -2.78 1.82 15.60
CA GLU A 432 -2.27 0.55 16.09
C GLU A 432 -2.00 -0.41 14.93
N CYS A 433 -0.80 -0.96 14.88
CA CYS A 433 -0.40 -1.97 13.91
C CYS A 433 -0.20 -3.32 14.60
N TRP A 434 -0.73 -4.39 14.02
CA TRP A 434 -0.63 -5.75 14.56
C TRP A 434 0.65 -6.42 14.08
N MET A 435 1.54 -6.79 15.01
CA MET A 435 2.76 -7.52 14.69
C MET A 435 3.35 -8.27 15.88
N ARG A 436 4.21 -9.25 15.58
CA ARG A 436 5.18 -9.80 16.54
C ARG A 436 6.36 -8.86 16.70
N ARG A 437 6.90 -8.81 17.92
CA ARG A 437 8.07 -8.02 18.30
C ARG A 437 9.24 -8.94 18.57
N TYR A 438 9.91 -9.40 17.52
CA TYR A 438 11.08 -10.29 17.64
C TYR A 438 12.25 -9.66 18.37
N ASP A 439 12.25 -8.33 18.43
CA ASP A 439 13.20 -7.50 19.11
C ASP A 439 12.88 -7.35 20.62
N LEU A 440 11.77 -7.93 21.09
CA LEU A 440 11.27 -7.99 22.46
C LEU A 440 10.84 -9.42 22.83
N SER A 441 10.37 -9.60 24.07
CA SER A 441 9.66 -10.80 24.48
C SER A 441 8.33 -10.95 23.72
N SER A 442 7.93 -12.20 23.44
CA SER A 442 6.63 -12.52 22.83
C SER A 442 5.42 -12.03 23.65
N PHE A 443 5.64 -11.72 24.95
CA PHE A 443 4.66 -11.05 25.79
C PHE A 443 4.22 -9.70 25.21
N PHE A 444 5.06 -9.00 24.44
CA PHE A 444 4.74 -7.68 23.87
C PHE A 444 4.19 -7.72 22.44
N ASN A 445 3.94 -8.92 21.89
CA ASN A 445 3.29 -9.10 20.60
C ASN A 445 1.83 -8.58 20.59
N GLY A 446 1.32 -8.30 19.38
CA GLY A 446 -0.05 -7.84 19.15
C GLY A 446 -0.08 -6.40 18.67
N TRP A 447 -1.03 -5.60 19.17
CA TRP A 447 -1.17 -4.20 18.80
C TRP A 447 0.00 -3.34 19.30
N GLN A 448 0.59 -2.59 18.38
CA GLN A 448 1.66 -1.62 18.62
C GLN A 448 1.18 -0.23 18.20
N VAL A 449 1.26 0.76 19.09
CA VAL A 449 1.02 2.17 18.78
C VAL A 449 2.10 2.66 17.82
N LEU A 450 1.68 3.32 16.76
CA LEU A 450 2.49 4.17 15.91
C LEU A 450 1.81 5.53 15.86
N ASP A 451 2.55 6.59 16.12
CA ASP A 451 2.06 7.95 15.96
C ASP A 451 2.95 8.71 14.98
N ALA A 452 2.33 9.18 13.90
CA ALA A 452 2.98 9.96 12.86
C ALA A 452 2.88 11.48 13.12
N THR A 453 2.16 11.88 14.15
CA THR A 453 2.04 13.29 14.55
C THR A 453 3.36 13.73 15.19
N PRO A 454 3.99 14.81 14.70
CA PRO A 454 5.29 15.25 15.20
C PRO A 454 5.13 15.98 16.55
N GLN A 455 4.97 15.22 17.64
CA GLN A 455 4.91 15.76 19.01
C GLN A 455 6.29 15.74 19.67
N GLU A 456 6.88 14.55 19.80
CA GLU A 456 8.17 14.35 20.46
C GLU A 456 9.22 13.74 19.53
N LEU A 457 10.49 14.06 19.81
CA LEU A 457 11.62 13.45 19.12
C LEU A 457 11.93 12.08 19.74
N SER A 458 12.07 11.06 18.90
CA SER A 458 12.58 9.75 19.28
C SER A 458 13.86 9.45 18.51
N ASP A 459 14.97 9.27 19.23
CA ASP A 459 16.33 9.17 18.66
C ASP A 459 16.69 10.35 17.72
N GLY A 460 16.17 11.54 18.01
CA GLY A 460 16.43 12.77 17.26
C GLY A 460 15.63 12.94 15.98
N ILE A 461 14.58 12.14 15.75
CA ILE A 461 13.67 12.21 14.59
C ILE A 461 12.22 12.25 15.10
N PHE A 462 11.34 13.00 14.44
CA PHE A 462 9.90 13.02 14.73
C PHE A 462 9.22 11.73 14.26
N CYS A 463 9.36 10.70 15.10
CA CYS A 463 8.74 9.39 14.92
C CYS A 463 8.33 8.84 16.28
N CYS A 464 7.25 8.05 16.32
CA CYS A 464 6.79 7.43 17.56
C CYS A 464 6.31 6.00 17.29
N GLY A 465 6.85 5.06 18.07
CA GLY A 465 6.55 3.64 17.99
C GLY A 465 7.52 2.84 17.08
N PRO A 466 7.24 1.53 16.89
CA PRO A 466 6.08 0.79 17.40
C PRO A 466 6.14 0.52 18.91
N THR A 467 5.14 1.01 19.65
CA THR A 467 5.04 0.87 21.12
C THR A 467 4.02 -0.19 21.48
N SER A 468 4.41 -1.25 22.18
CA SER A 468 3.46 -2.31 22.56
C SER A 468 2.36 -1.74 23.46
N VAL A 469 1.10 -1.87 23.06
CA VAL A 469 -0.07 -1.44 23.87
C VAL A 469 -0.05 -2.16 25.23
N ARG A 470 0.42 -3.41 25.26
CA ARG A 470 0.61 -4.14 26.52
C ARG A 470 1.72 -3.55 27.38
N ALA A 471 2.82 -3.08 26.80
CA ALA A 471 3.87 -2.41 27.57
C ALA A 471 3.35 -1.12 28.21
N VAL A 472 2.47 -0.38 27.53
CA VAL A 472 1.80 0.79 28.10
C VAL A 472 0.91 0.38 29.27
N LYS A 473 0.05 -0.64 29.09
CA LYS A 473 -0.83 -1.15 30.15
C LYS A 473 -0.09 -1.58 31.40
N GLU A 474 1.01 -2.31 31.24
CA GLU A 474 1.84 -2.82 32.33
C GLU A 474 2.82 -1.78 32.88
N LYS A 475 2.78 -0.53 32.40
CA LYS A 475 3.73 0.55 32.77
C LYS A 475 5.19 0.11 32.59
N ALA A 476 5.49 -0.62 31.53
CA ALA A 476 6.83 -1.14 31.24
C ALA A 476 7.71 -0.07 30.55
N LEU A 477 7.94 1.06 31.23
CA LEU A 477 8.53 2.30 30.68
C LEU A 477 9.90 2.15 30.01
N LYS A 478 10.65 1.09 30.34
CA LYS A 478 11.99 0.83 29.78
C LYS A 478 11.95 0.00 28.49
N VAL A 479 10.78 -0.46 28.08
CA VAL A 479 10.59 -1.24 26.86
C VAL A 479 10.58 -0.29 25.67
N LYS A 480 11.32 -0.64 24.63
CA LYS A 480 11.27 0.09 23.36
C LYS A 480 9.96 -0.21 22.60
N TYR A 481 9.39 0.70 21.85
CA TYR A 481 9.81 2.10 21.64
C TYR A 481 8.87 3.02 22.41
N ASP A 482 9.34 4.20 22.83
CA ASP A 482 8.52 5.36 23.21
C ASP A 482 7.42 5.11 24.28
N VAL A 483 7.55 4.05 25.09
CA VAL A 483 6.55 3.70 26.12
C VAL A 483 6.28 4.84 27.11
N PRO A 484 7.27 5.59 27.61
CA PRO A 484 7.02 6.70 28.53
C PRO A 484 6.07 7.75 27.95
N PHE A 485 6.32 8.17 26.70
CA PHE A 485 5.51 9.15 26.00
C PHE A 485 4.07 8.64 25.83
N VAL A 486 3.89 7.46 25.20
CA VAL A 486 2.54 6.90 24.99
C VAL A 486 1.81 6.60 26.30
N TYR A 487 2.54 6.24 27.36
CA TYR A 487 1.96 6.07 28.69
C TYR A 487 1.44 7.40 29.26
N ALA A 488 2.20 8.49 29.10
CA ALA A 488 1.77 9.81 29.53
C ALA A 488 0.48 10.22 28.82
N GLU A 489 0.40 10.01 27.49
CA GLU A 489 -0.78 10.35 26.68
C GLU A 489 -2.10 9.77 27.22
N VAL A 490 -2.03 8.56 27.79
CA VAL A 490 -3.22 7.84 28.29
C VAL A 490 -3.38 7.85 29.81
N LYS A 491 -2.34 8.19 30.59
CA LYS A 491 -2.35 7.98 32.05
C LYS A 491 -1.49 8.98 32.85
N ALA A 492 -1.10 10.11 32.27
CA ALA A 492 -0.41 11.16 33.01
C ALA A 492 -1.26 11.69 34.19
N THR A 493 -0.57 12.20 35.21
CA THR A 493 -1.20 12.87 36.35
C THR A 493 -1.25 14.36 36.10
N ILE A 494 -2.41 14.99 36.20
CA ILE A 494 -2.53 16.46 36.07
C ILE A 494 -2.37 17.10 37.45
N ASN A 495 -1.41 17.99 37.61
CA ASN A 495 -1.35 18.91 38.74
C ASN A 495 -1.83 20.29 38.30
N SER A 496 -2.78 20.86 39.04
CA SER A 496 -3.23 22.23 38.80
C SER A 496 -2.61 23.16 39.84
N TRP A 497 -2.03 24.26 39.38
CA TRP A 497 -1.34 25.24 40.18
C TRP A 497 -2.00 26.60 40.02
N VAL A 498 -2.18 27.33 41.12
CA VAL A 498 -2.48 28.75 41.06
C VAL A 498 -1.17 29.51 41.22
N LYS A 499 -0.85 30.33 40.22
CA LYS A 499 0.35 31.17 40.19
C LYS A 499 -0.03 32.64 40.39
N THR A 500 0.78 33.31 41.19
CA THR A 500 0.72 34.74 41.50
C THR A 500 2.16 35.26 41.45
N ASP A 501 2.35 36.58 41.38
CA ASP A 501 3.69 37.18 41.22
C ASP A 501 4.71 36.67 42.25
N ASP A 502 4.27 36.40 43.49
CA ASP A 502 5.14 36.02 44.60
C ASP A 502 5.02 34.54 45.04
N LYS A 503 4.04 33.78 44.51
CA LYS A 503 3.72 32.44 45.02
C LYS A 503 3.13 31.51 43.95
N LYS A 504 3.57 30.25 43.98
CA LYS A 504 2.98 29.10 43.28
C LYS A 504 2.40 28.14 44.32
N GLU A 505 1.13 27.75 44.17
CA GLU A 505 0.44 26.82 45.08
C GLU A 505 -0.27 25.71 44.30
N LYS A 506 -0.06 24.45 44.70
CA LYS A 506 -0.77 23.32 44.10
C LYS A 506 -2.18 23.25 44.68
N VAL A 507 -3.19 23.37 43.83
CA VAL A 507 -4.59 23.38 44.25
C VAL A 507 -5.31 22.07 43.96
N ASN A 508 -4.82 21.26 43.02
CA ASN A 508 -5.43 19.99 42.66
C ASN A 508 -4.42 18.99 42.08
N THR A 509 -4.71 17.70 42.25
CA THR A 509 -4.02 16.60 41.56
C THR A 509 -5.08 15.63 41.04
N ASN A 510 -5.09 15.36 39.74
CA ASN A 510 -6.03 14.45 39.07
C ASN A 510 -5.28 13.33 38.35
N THR A 511 -5.56 12.08 38.73
CA THR A 511 -4.91 10.88 38.18
C THR A 511 -5.81 10.08 37.23
N THR A 512 -7.01 10.60 36.90
CA THR A 512 -8.07 9.82 36.22
C THR A 512 -8.68 10.51 35.00
N SER A 513 -8.41 11.80 34.78
CA SER A 513 -8.98 12.58 33.67
C SER A 513 -8.33 12.30 32.33
N VAL A 514 -7.01 12.10 32.30
CA VAL A 514 -6.25 11.85 31.07
C VAL A 514 -6.67 10.50 30.47
N GLY A 515 -6.73 10.40 29.16
CA GLY A 515 -6.83 9.15 28.42
C GLY A 515 -8.17 8.45 28.55
N ARG A 516 -9.21 8.95 27.90
CA ARG A 516 -10.59 8.52 28.13
C ARG A 516 -11.25 8.12 26.83
N ASN A 517 -12.20 7.19 26.92
CA ASN A 517 -12.98 6.67 25.79
C ASN A 517 -12.09 6.35 24.57
N ILE A 518 -10.96 5.67 24.79
CA ILE A 518 -10.04 5.32 23.71
C ILE A 518 -10.81 4.46 22.71
N SER A 519 -10.93 4.95 21.49
CA SER A 519 -11.95 4.48 20.54
C SER A 519 -11.35 4.07 19.21
N THR A 520 -11.89 3.00 18.62
CA THR A 520 -11.59 2.58 17.26
C THR A 520 -12.85 2.07 16.57
N LYS A 521 -12.81 1.92 15.24
CA LYS A 521 -13.91 1.38 14.46
C LYS A 521 -14.08 -0.12 14.75
N GLY A 522 -15.32 -0.59 14.86
CA GLY A 522 -15.65 -2.00 14.98
C GLY A 522 -15.33 -2.82 13.73
N VAL A 523 -14.98 -4.09 13.94
CA VAL A 523 -14.77 -5.06 12.84
C VAL A 523 -16.08 -5.26 12.11
N GLY A 524 -16.10 -4.99 10.79
CA GLY A 524 -17.28 -5.17 9.95
C GLY A 524 -18.45 -4.20 10.22
N ALA A 525 -18.28 -3.22 11.12
CA ALA A 525 -19.33 -2.27 11.48
C ALA A 525 -18.77 -0.85 11.68
N ASN A 526 -19.62 0.18 11.47
CA ASN A 526 -19.25 1.58 11.71
C ASN A 526 -19.46 2.01 13.17
N THR A 527 -19.74 1.06 14.06
CA THR A 527 -19.92 1.32 15.49
C THR A 527 -18.59 1.61 16.17
N ARG A 528 -18.62 2.48 17.18
CA ARG A 528 -17.50 2.74 18.07
C ARG A 528 -17.23 1.53 18.97
N VAL A 529 -15.98 1.09 19.02
CA VAL A 529 -15.49 0.12 20.01
C VAL A 529 -14.57 0.86 20.98
N ASP A 530 -14.88 0.73 22.26
CA ASP A 530 -14.04 1.26 23.33
C ASP A 530 -12.94 0.26 23.68
N ILE A 531 -11.69 0.70 23.58
CA ILE A 531 -10.48 -0.07 23.87
C ILE A 531 -9.69 0.53 25.04
N THR A 532 -10.31 1.38 25.88
CA THR A 532 -9.61 2.01 27.02
C THR A 532 -8.97 0.96 27.94
N ASN A 533 -9.65 -0.16 28.16
CA ASN A 533 -9.18 -1.28 28.98
C ASN A 533 -7.94 -2.01 28.41
N THR A 534 -7.58 -1.78 27.15
CA THR A 534 -6.35 -2.33 26.57
C THR A 534 -5.13 -1.49 26.94
N TYR A 535 -5.32 -0.21 27.27
CA TYR A 535 -4.25 0.71 27.65
C TYR A 535 -4.08 0.89 29.16
N LYS A 536 -5.14 0.77 29.98
CA LYS A 536 -5.04 1.05 31.41
C LYS A 536 -6.10 0.46 32.30
#